data_AF-A0A7S0I9E7-F1
#
_entry.id   AF-A0A7S0I9E7-F1
#
_cell.length_a   1.000
_cell.length_b   1.000
_cell.length_c   1.000
_cell.angle_alpha   90.00
_cell.angle_beta   90.00
_cell.angle_gamma   90.00
#
_symmetry.space_group_name_H-M   'P 1'
#
loop_
_entity.id
_entity.type
_entity.pdbx_description
1 polymer ?
#
loop_
_entity_poly.entity_id
_entity_poly.type
_entity_poly.pdbx_seq_one_letter_code
_entity_poly.pdbx_strand_id
1 'polypeptide(L)'
;MQYVRIWYGGSVIGQNNEINGLTLGGVGSATTLDHIEIAHNLDDGIEFFGGTARVKYLSVLFCGDDGIDSDQGWRGKIQYAVVVVGKTGHHALEMDSKTGGDLDSTPRSRPQLYNALLIGGSGDPASVSSDDQVKGIARLREGTAGEFGNIVLANVPGKAVLHADCGSETHSNAATNPDDANTLWFSSNNLIVSGNALSTLFDSCGGALSTAKVATSSGLLLLPSNLDQSSKFMDFRPGVSTSPVYQNIDAVPADGFFDTVTFKGAMDKTNWMAGWSILSEAGKLPADITGESLSGTITASKTLSASTTYLMTGQVFVKSGATLTIEAGTTIYAYGDDGNGAAPALVIEQGAKIMAAGTASKPITFTSALPASQLPVSGAWGGVIVLGKATIAGGPTDSIEGLPEGDGTYGG
;
A
#
# COMPACT_ATOMS: atom_id res chain seq x y z
N MET A 1 16.59 -16.35 -7.67
CA MET A 1 15.25 -16.66 -7.14
C MET A 1 14.25 -15.86 -7.95
N GLN A 2 13.24 -16.53 -8.53
CA GLN A 2 12.17 -15.88 -9.27
C GLN A 2 10.83 -16.50 -8.90
N TYR A 3 9.82 -15.68 -8.60
CA TYR A 3 8.50 -16.15 -8.12
C TYR A 3 8.60 -17.10 -6.92
N VAL A 4 9.29 -16.64 -5.87
CA VAL A 4 9.50 -17.41 -4.65
C VAL A 4 8.69 -16.83 -3.51
N ARG A 5 8.05 -17.72 -2.74
CA ARG A 5 7.30 -17.40 -1.53
C ARG A 5 8.02 -17.97 -0.31
N ILE A 6 8.28 -17.15 0.69
CA ILE A 6 8.90 -17.52 1.96
C ILE A 6 7.92 -17.11 3.06
N TRP A 7 7.12 -18.06 3.54
CA TRP A 7 6.06 -17.76 4.52
C TRP A 7 6.31 -18.48 5.83
N TYR A 8 5.98 -17.81 6.95
CA TYR A 8 6.02 -18.38 8.30
C TYR A 8 7.41 -18.85 8.73
N GLY A 9 8.45 -18.19 8.21
CA GLY A 9 9.86 -18.44 8.53
C GLY A 9 10.35 -17.62 9.72
N GLY A 10 11.67 -17.62 9.89
CA GLY A 10 12.38 -16.95 10.97
C GLY A 10 12.27 -17.63 12.34
N SER A 11 13.21 -17.34 13.23
CA SER A 11 13.28 -17.95 14.57
C SER A 11 14.22 -17.20 15.52
N VAL A 12 13.83 -17.05 16.80
CA VAL A 12 14.71 -16.58 17.87
C VAL A 12 15.51 -17.77 18.40
N ILE A 13 16.83 -17.78 18.17
CA ILE A 13 17.72 -18.87 18.57
C ILE A 13 18.62 -18.50 19.76
N GLY A 14 18.61 -17.24 20.19
CA GLY A 14 19.27 -16.74 21.38
C GLY A 14 18.88 -15.28 21.65
N GLN A 15 19.42 -14.69 22.72
CA GLN A 15 19.23 -13.25 22.96
C GLN A 15 20.00 -12.46 21.90
N ASN A 16 19.30 -11.61 21.15
CA ASN A 16 19.85 -10.84 20.02
C ASN A 16 20.52 -11.76 18.98
N ASN A 17 19.89 -12.92 18.76
CA ASN A 17 20.33 -13.89 17.78
C ASN A 17 19.10 -14.55 17.15
N GLU A 18 18.66 -13.94 16.07
CA GLU A 18 17.47 -14.28 15.35
C GLU A 18 17.81 -14.66 13.89
N ILE A 19 16.92 -15.41 13.25
CA ILE A 19 17.00 -15.78 11.83
C ILE A 19 15.84 -15.09 11.12
N ASN A 20 16.13 -14.40 10.02
CA ASN A 20 15.16 -13.66 9.21
C ASN A 20 14.44 -14.55 8.19
N GLY A 21 13.49 -13.96 7.47
CA GLY A 21 12.86 -14.60 6.30
C GLY A 21 13.84 -14.92 5.20
N LEU A 22 14.54 -13.90 4.72
CA LEU A 22 15.58 -14.01 3.72
C LEU A 22 16.79 -13.21 4.15
N THR A 23 17.82 -13.90 4.64
CA THR A 23 19.12 -13.29 4.94
C THR A 23 20.03 -13.36 3.71
N LEU A 24 20.62 -12.22 3.33
CA LEU A 24 21.55 -12.10 2.20
C LEU A 24 22.91 -11.58 2.68
N GLY A 25 23.80 -12.50 3.07
CA GLY A 25 25.16 -12.16 3.47
C GLY A 25 26.11 -12.03 2.28
N GLY A 26 26.58 -10.81 1.98
CA GLY A 26 27.60 -10.53 0.98
C GLY A 26 27.19 -10.86 -0.46
N VAL A 27 25.90 -10.99 -0.74
CA VAL A 27 25.40 -11.44 -2.04
C VAL A 27 25.66 -10.38 -3.13
N GLY A 28 26.21 -10.81 -4.27
CA GLY A 28 26.58 -9.93 -5.37
C GLY A 28 25.44 -9.59 -6.34
N SER A 29 25.59 -8.50 -7.08
CA SER A 29 24.63 -8.01 -8.09
C SER A 29 24.41 -8.92 -9.31
N ALA A 30 25.21 -9.98 -9.47
CA ALA A 30 24.99 -11.01 -10.50
C ALA A 30 23.86 -11.99 -10.14
N THR A 31 23.40 -11.99 -8.89
CA THR A 31 22.30 -12.83 -8.42
C THR A 31 20.96 -12.24 -8.83
N THR A 32 20.14 -13.02 -9.52
CA THR A 32 18.75 -12.65 -9.82
C THR A 32 17.86 -12.84 -8.60
N LEU A 33 17.22 -11.76 -8.13
CA LEU A 33 16.16 -11.77 -7.14
C LEU A 33 14.97 -10.98 -7.72
N ASP A 34 13.89 -11.68 -8.07
CA ASP A 34 12.78 -11.11 -8.84
C ASP A 34 11.45 -11.75 -8.40
N HIS A 35 10.38 -10.99 -8.14
CA HIS A 35 9.12 -11.53 -7.62
C HIS A 35 9.32 -12.42 -6.40
N ILE A 36 9.76 -11.82 -5.31
CA ILE A 36 9.95 -12.49 -4.02
C ILE A 36 8.88 -12.00 -3.07
N GLU A 37 8.12 -12.93 -2.50
CA GLU A 37 7.22 -12.63 -1.39
C GLU A 37 7.73 -13.28 -0.11
N ILE A 38 7.74 -12.49 0.95
CA ILE A 38 8.06 -12.91 2.29
C ILE A 38 6.90 -12.51 3.20
N ALA A 39 6.36 -13.44 4.00
CA ALA A 39 5.21 -13.12 4.83
C ALA A 39 5.16 -13.88 6.15
N HIS A 40 4.66 -13.21 7.20
CA HIS A 40 4.44 -13.80 8.53
C HIS A 40 5.68 -14.42 9.17
N ASN A 41 6.87 -13.89 8.89
CA ASN A 41 8.05 -14.35 9.61
C ASN A 41 8.07 -13.83 11.04
N LEU A 42 8.80 -14.55 11.89
CA LEU A 42 8.93 -14.16 13.29
C LEU A 42 9.76 -12.88 13.48
N ASP A 43 10.72 -12.65 12.60
CA ASP A 43 11.70 -11.57 12.64
C ASP A 43 11.62 -10.78 11.34
N ASP A 44 12.73 -10.27 10.80
CA ASP A 44 12.69 -9.48 9.58
C ASP A 44 12.15 -10.25 8.37
N GLY A 45 11.59 -9.50 7.43
CA GLY A 45 11.29 -10.00 6.10
C GLY A 45 12.57 -10.38 5.36
N ILE A 46 13.37 -9.39 5.01
CA ILE A 46 14.62 -9.56 4.28
C ILE A 46 15.70 -8.69 4.91
N GLU A 47 16.86 -9.28 5.18
CA GLU A 47 18.00 -8.55 5.74
C GLU A 47 19.23 -8.73 4.86
N PHE A 48 19.90 -7.61 4.56
CA PHE A 48 21.15 -7.59 3.79
C PHE A 48 22.34 -7.34 4.70
N PHE A 49 23.23 -8.32 4.84
CA PHE A 49 24.53 -8.10 5.47
C PHE A 49 25.60 -7.87 4.40
N GLY A 50 25.78 -6.60 4.02
CA GLY A 50 26.74 -6.20 2.99
C GLY A 50 26.41 -6.72 1.58
N GLY A 51 27.34 -6.52 0.65
CA GLY A 51 27.20 -6.96 -0.74
C GLY A 51 26.48 -5.96 -1.64
N THR A 52 25.99 -6.43 -2.80
CA THR A 52 25.43 -5.60 -3.88
C THR A 52 24.17 -6.20 -4.51
N ALA A 53 23.49 -7.10 -3.81
CA ALA A 53 22.29 -7.77 -4.28
C ALA A 53 21.22 -6.76 -4.74
N ARG A 54 20.46 -7.13 -5.77
CA ARG A 54 19.42 -6.28 -6.35
C ARG A 54 18.12 -7.05 -6.46
N VAL A 55 17.02 -6.46 -6.02
CA VAL A 55 15.71 -7.12 -5.95
C VAL A 55 14.66 -6.36 -6.74
N LYS A 56 13.94 -7.03 -7.63
CA LYS A 56 12.81 -6.44 -8.37
C LYS A 56 11.51 -7.14 -7.97
N TYR A 57 10.43 -6.40 -7.77
CA TYR A 57 9.13 -6.95 -7.31
C TYR A 57 9.26 -7.71 -5.98
N LEU A 58 9.30 -6.95 -4.88
CA LEU A 58 9.46 -7.48 -3.53
C LEU A 58 8.17 -7.23 -2.74
N SER A 59 7.58 -8.26 -2.16
CA SER A 59 6.45 -8.16 -1.23
C SER A 59 6.90 -8.65 0.14
N VAL A 60 6.80 -7.82 1.18
CA VAL A 60 7.07 -8.20 2.56
C VAL A 60 5.84 -7.90 3.41
N LEU A 61 5.21 -8.92 3.96
CA LEU A 61 3.89 -8.80 4.57
C LEU A 61 3.86 -9.38 5.99
N PHE A 62 3.51 -8.54 6.95
CA PHE A 62 3.17 -8.96 8.30
C PHE A 62 4.30 -9.71 9.04
N CYS A 63 5.56 -9.33 8.81
CA CYS A 63 6.71 -9.82 9.57
C CYS A 63 6.69 -9.31 11.01
N GLY A 64 7.35 -10.05 11.89
CA GLY A 64 7.35 -9.83 13.33
C GLY A 64 8.31 -8.75 13.79
N ASP A 65 9.27 -8.39 12.93
CA ASP A 65 10.17 -7.25 13.10
C ASP A 65 10.15 -6.39 11.81
N ASP A 66 11.30 -6.09 11.20
CA ASP A 66 11.42 -5.14 10.12
C ASP A 66 11.07 -5.74 8.76
N GLY A 67 10.54 -4.91 7.86
CA GLY A 67 10.22 -5.36 6.51
C GLY A 67 11.48 -5.65 5.70
N ILE A 68 12.31 -4.63 5.57
CA ILE A 68 13.57 -4.66 4.84
C ILE A 68 14.62 -4.06 5.77
N ASP A 69 15.60 -4.86 6.15
CA ASP A 69 16.75 -4.43 6.93
C ASP A 69 18.04 -4.50 6.08
N SER A 70 18.99 -3.60 6.32
CA SER A 70 20.33 -3.70 5.78
C SER A 70 21.37 -3.23 6.79
N ASP A 71 22.49 -3.95 6.87
CA ASP A 71 23.67 -3.55 7.62
C ASP A 71 24.96 -3.92 6.84
N GLN A 72 26.12 -3.67 7.43
CA GLN A 72 27.44 -4.13 7.00
C GLN A 72 27.81 -3.71 5.57
N GLY A 73 27.33 -2.54 5.16
CA GLY A 73 27.77 -1.91 3.92
C GLY A 73 27.06 -2.40 2.67
N TRP A 74 25.77 -2.75 2.77
CA TRP A 74 25.01 -3.17 1.60
C TRP A 74 24.83 -2.00 0.60
N ARG A 75 25.25 -2.22 -0.64
CA ARG A 75 25.19 -1.24 -1.74
C ARG A 75 24.38 -1.80 -2.90
N GLY A 76 23.14 -2.16 -2.60
CA GLY A 76 22.22 -2.80 -3.53
C GLY A 76 21.09 -1.90 -4.00
N LYS A 77 20.13 -2.52 -4.68
CA LYS A 77 19.02 -1.82 -5.36
C LYS A 77 17.71 -2.57 -5.18
N ILE A 78 16.62 -1.83 -5.00
CA ILE A 78 15.27 -2.39 -4.98
C ILE A 78 14.34 -1.54 -5.84
N GLN A 79 13.52 -2.19 -6.68
CA GLN A 79 12.42 -1.55 -7.39
C GLN A 79 11.12 -2.36 -7.28
N TYR A 80 9.99 -1.67 -7.09
CA TYR A 80 8.66 -2.25 -6.90
C TYR A 80 8.54 -3.06 -5.60
N ALA A 81 8.68 -2.38 -4.46
CA ALA A 81 8.56 -3.00 -3.14
C ALA A 81 7.20 -2.68 -2.49
N VAL A 82 6.46 -3.69 -2.05
CA VAL A 82 5.34 -3.53 -1.11
C VAL A 82 5.79 -4.04 0.25
N VAL A 83 5.68 -3.21 1.28
CA VAL A 83 5.90 -3.62 2.66
C VAL A 83 4.68 -3.26 3.48
N VAL A 84 4.10 -4.25 4.16
CA VAL A 84 3.04 -4.05 5.14
C VAL A 84 3.55 -4.53 6.49
N VAL A 85 3.80 -3.59 7.40
CA VAL A 85 4.33 -3.90 8.73
C VAL A 85 3.31 -4.73 9.50
N GLY A 86 3.78 -5.80 10.15
CA GLY A 86 2.93 -6.67 10.94
C GLY A 86 2.41 -5.97 12.20
N LYS A 87 1.42 -6.59 12.85
CA LYS A 87 0.88 -6.06 14.10
C LYS A 87 1.95 -5.91 15.20
N THR A 88 2.97 -6.75 15.17
CA THR A 88 4.08 -6.73 16.14
C THR A 88 5.39 -6.23 15.54
N GLY A 89 5.43 -5.97 14.23
CA GLY A 89 6.64 -5.50 13.54
C GLY A 89 6.93 -4.03 13.82
N HIS A 90 8.19 -3.66 13.62
CA HIS A 90 8.73 -2.34 13.98
C HIS A 90 8.64 -1.36 12.82
N HIS A 91 9.40 -1.61 11.75
CA HIS A 91 9.52 -0.71 10.61
C HIS A 91 9.29 -1.42 9.28
N ALA A 92 8.95 -0.64 8.26
CA ALA A 92 8.95 -1.14 6.89
C ALA A 92 10.36 -1.18 6.32
N LEU A 93 11.19 -0.22 6.73
CA LEU A 93 12.62 -0.14 6.42
C LEU A 93 13.39 0.11 7.72
N GLU A 94 14.43 -0.67 7.95
CA GLU A 94 15.52 -0.38 8.89
C GLU A 94 16.81 -0.37 8.07
N MET A 95 17.51 0.77 7.99
CA MET A 95 18.66 0.91 7.11
C MET A 95 19.85 1.34 7.94
N ASP A 96 20.76 0.41 8.16
CA ASP A 96 21.97 0.56 8.98
C ASP A 96 23.23 0.51 8.13
N SER A 97 24.36 0.87 8.75
CA SER A 97 25.69 0.70 8.17
C SER A 97 26.79 0.35 9.18
N LYS A 98 26.48 0.26 10.47
CA LYS A 98 27.50 0.22 11.53
C LYS A 98 27.99 -1.19 11.75
N THR A 99 29.29 -1.37 11.62
CA THR A 99 29.96 -2.61 11.98
C THR A 99 30.93 -2.37 13.14
N GLY A 100 30.87 -3.21 14.17
CA GLY A 100 31.81 -3.15 15.29
C GLY A 100 31.76 -1.85 16.11
N GLY A 101 30.64 -1.13 16.07
CA GLY A 101 30.48 0.14 16.78
C GLY A 101 30.82 1.40 15.98
N ASP A 102 31.30 1.26 14.74
CA ASP A 102 31.74 2.38 13.90
C ASP A 102 30.64 2.84 12.92
N LEU A 103 30.10 4.03 13.15
CA LEU A 103 29.09 4.68 12.29
C LEU A 103 29.65 5.13 10.93
N ASP A 104 30.97 5.11 10.75
CA ASP A 104 31.68 5.44 9.52
C ASP A 104 32.31 4.21 8.86
N SER A 105 31.80 3.01 9.19
CA SER A 105 32.24 1.75 8.61
C SER A 105 32.23 1.79 7.08
N THR A 106 33.28 1.23 6.47
CA THR A 106 33.40 1.13 5.02
C THR A 106 33.39 -0.34 4.55
N PRO A 107 32.73 -0.65 3.41
CA PRO A 107 31.91 0.26 2.62
C PRO A 107 30.66 0.71 3.40
N ARG A 108 30.27 1.99 3.27
CA ARG A 108 29.03 2.49 3.86
C ARG A 108 27.83 1.90 3.11
N SER A 109 26.79 1.48 3.84
CA SER A 109 25.53 1.06 3.25
C SER A 109 24.95 2.19 2.43
N ARG A 110 24.48 1.85 1.23
CA ARG A 110 23.88 2.79 0.28
C ARG A 110 22.76 2.07 -0.49
N PRO A 111 21.66 1.73 0.17
CA PRO A 111 20.43 1.29 -0.50
C PRO A 111 19.98 2.30 -1.57
N GLN A 112 19.61 1.80 -2.75
CA GLN A 112 18.84 2.57 -3.73
C GLN A 112 17.46 1.93 -3.87
N LEU A 113 16.44 2.55 -3.25
CA LEU A 113 15.06 2.10 -3.27
C LEU A 113 14.20 3.08 -4.06
N TYR A 114 13.63 2.59 -5.17
CA TYR A 114 12.67 3.35 -5.96
C TYR A 114 11.36 2.58 -6.09
N ASN A 115 10.24 3.31 -6.18
CA ASN A 115 8.92 2.71 -6.39
C ASN A 115 8.53 1.72 -5.30
N ALA A 116 8.33 2.22 -4.08
CA ALA A 116 7.93 1.42 -2.94
C ALA A 116 6.62 1.92 -2.32
N LEU A 117 5.79 0.98 -1.86
CA LEU A 117 4.63 1.23 -1.01
C LEU A 117 4.93 0.67 0.38
N LEU A 118 5.09 1.55 1.35
CA LEU A 118 5.45 1.22 2.72
C LEU A 118 4.25 1.55 3.62
N ILE A 119 3.66 0.55 4.25
CA ILE A 119 2.42 0.68 5.01
C ILE A 119 2.71 0.32 6.46
N GLY A 120 2.46 1.28 7.37
CA GLY A 120 2.58 1.06 8.80
C GLY A 120 1.52 0.09 9.32
N GLY A 121 1.89 -0.67 10.34
CA GLY A 121 1.03 -1.66 11.00
C GLY A 121 0.06 -1.03 11.99
N SER A 122 -0.98 -1.78 12.34
CA SER A 122 -2.05 -1.36 13.27
C SER A 122 -1.70 -1.52 14.75
N GLY A 123 -0.57 -2.16 15.09
CA GLY A 123 -0.23 -2.53 16.46
C GLY A 123 0.86 -1.69 17.12
N ASP A 124 1.19 -2.09 18.34
CA ASP A 124 2.39 -1.65 19.03
C ASP A 124 3.46 -2.72 18.84
N PRO A 125 4.70 -2.32 18.52
CA PRO A 125 5.78 -3.28 18.43
C PRO A 125 5.97 -4.00 19.76
N ALA A 126 6.17 -5.32 19.69
CA ALA A 126 6.51 -6.13 20.85
C ALA A 126 8.02 -6.35 20.87
N SER A 127 8.79 -5.28 21.12
CA SER A 127 10.25 -5.38 20.98
C SER A 127 10.89 -6.26 22.06
N VAL A 128 11.80 -7.13 21.62
CA VAL A 128 12.85 -7.70 22.48
C VAL A 128 14.10 -6.80 22.50
N SER A 129 14.19 -5.83 21.60
CA SER A 129 15.28 -4.84 21.55
C SER A 129 14.97 -3.59 22.38
N SER A 130 15.99 -3.04 23.02
CA SER A 130 15.83 -1.91 23.96
C SER A 130 15.82 -0.52 23.31
N ASP A 131 16.21 -0.44 22.03
CA ASP A 131 16.42 0.80 21.30
C ASP A 131 15.22 1.22 20.44
N ASP A 132 14.28 0.32 20.15
CA ASP A 132 13.10 0.66 19.36
C ASP A 132 11.92 1.19 20.19
N GLN A 133 12.09 2.41 20.69
CA GLN A 133 11.07 3.11 21.49
C GLN A 133 10.21 4.08 20.67
N VAL A 134 10.45 4.22 19.36
CA VAL A 134 9.78 5.21 18.52
C VAL A 134 9.18 4.55 17.29
N LYS A 135 7.85 4.58 17.19
CA LYS A 135 7.15 4.11 15.99
C LYS A 135 7.58 4.88 14.74
N GLY A 136 8.11 4.16 13.76
CA GLY A 136 8.55 4.68 12.47
C GLY A 136 8.16 3.75 11.32
N ILE A 137 7.97 4.28 10.11
CA ILE A 137 7.88 3.44 8.90
C ILE A 137 9.26 3.19 8.31
N ALA A 138 10.07 4.23 8.14
CA ALA A 138 11.44 4.10 7.66
C ALA A 138 12.41 4.60 8.72
N ARG A 139 13.23 3.70 9.26
CA ARG A 139 14.33 4.01 10.16
C ARG A 139 15.63 3.98 9.35
N LEU A 140 16.30 5.12 9.30
CA LEU A 140 17.55 5.34 8.60
C LEU A 140 18.56 5.69 9.68
N ARG A 141 19.45 4.77 10.02
CA ARG A 141 20.32 4.97 11.17
C ARG A 141 21.74 4.50 10.89
N GLU A 142 22.58 4.70 11.90
CA GLU A 142 23.91 4.11 11.95
C GLU A 142 24.80 4.46 10.76
N GLY A 143 24.67 5.71 10.32
CA GLY A 143 25.41 6.29 9.22
C GLY A 143 24.99 5.82 7.83
N THR A 144 23.79 5.27 7.64
CA THR A 144 23.36 4.83 6.30
C THR A 144 23.31 5.99 5.30
N ALA A 145 23.88 5.78 4.10
CA ALA A 145 23.64 6.63 2.93
C ALA A 145 22.51 6.02 2.09
N GLY A 146 22.15 6.64 0.96
CA GLY A 146 21.20 6.00 0.04
C GLY A 146 20.33 6.94 -0.77
N GLU A 147 19.49 6.34 -1.61
CA GLU A 147 18.53 7.03 -2.45
C GLU A 147 17.13 6.41 -2.27
N PHE A 148 16.16 7.23 -1.89
CA PHE A 148 14.79 6.80 -1.61
C PHE A 148 13.80 7.68 -2.38
N GLY A 149 13.33 7.21 -3.53
CA GLY A 149 12.53 8.00 -4.48
C GLY A 149 11.26 7.29 -4.96
N ASN A 150 10.26 8.05 -5.39
CA ASN A 150 8.96 7.52 -5.85
C ASN A 150 8.25 6.59 -4.84
N ILE A 151 8.35 6.87 -3.55
CA ILE A 151 7.78 6.07 -2.47
C ILE A 151 6.42 6.64 -2.02
N VAL A 152 5.49 5.75 -1.68
CA VAL A 152 4.27 6.06 -0.92
C VAL A 152 4.42 5.47 0.49
N LEU A 153 4.39 6.30 1.52
CA LEU A 153 4.35 5.90 2.92
C LEU A 153 2.93 6.14 3.44
N ALA A 154 2.25 5.10 3.90
CA ALA A 154 0.87 5.19 4.35
C ALA A 154 0.64 4.51 5.70
N ASN A 155 -0.48 4.83 6.35
CA ASN A 155 -0.80 4.38 7.72
C ASN A 155 0.34 4.68 8.70
N VAL A 156 0.89 5.89 8.65
CA VAL A 156 2.03 6.31 9.48
C VAL A 156 1.65 6.28 10.98
N PRO A 157 2.20 5.35 11.79
CA PRO A 157 1.77 5.14 13.17
C PRO A 157 2.41 6.11 14.16
N GLY A 158 3.43 6.85 13.72
CA GLY A 158 4.14 7.88 14.47
C GLY A 158 4.96 8.75 13.52
N LYS A 159 6.15 8.26 13.18
CA LYS A 159 7.05 8.92 12.22
C LYS A 159 7.03 8.19 10.87
N ALA A 160 7.04 8.95 9.79
CA ALA A 160 7.21 8.43 8.44
C ALA A 160 8.68 8.07 8.21
N VAL A 161 9.60 8.94 8.64
CA VAL A 161 11.05 8.71 8.58
C VAL A 161 11.67 9.08 9.92
N LEU A 162 12.47 8.17 10.46
CA LEU A 162 13.34 8.32 11.63
C LEU A 162 14.78 8.32 11.13
N HIS A 163 15.48 9.43 11.29
CA HIS A 163 16.91 9.54 10.96
C HIS A 163 17.71 9.82 12.23
N ALA A 164 18.60 8.91 12.62
CA ALA A 164 19.32 8.92 13.89
C ALA A 164 20.68 8.21 13.82
N ASP A 165 21.49 8.31 14.88
CA ASP A 165 22.81 7.64 14.99
C ASP A 165 23.72 7.87 13.77
N CYS A 166 23.87 9.13 13.43
CA CYS A 166 24.52 9.56 12.20
C CYS A 166 26.05 9.53 12.31
N GLY A 167 26.69 9.11 11.22
CA GLY A 167 28.12 9.20 11.01
C GLY A 167 28.47 10.48 10.22
N SER A 168 29.39 10.34 9.27
CA SER A 168 29.86 11.39 8.36
C SER A 168 29.08 11.46 7.03
N GLU A 169 27.97 10.73 6.90
CA GLU A 169 27.06 10.88 5.77
C GLU A 169 26.53 12.31 5.65
N THR A 170 26.30 12.71 4.41
CA THR A 170 25.77 14.05 4.08
C THR A 170 24.36 13.95 3.55
N HIS A 171 23.55 15.00 3.70
CA HIS A 171 22.21 15.07 3.10
C HIS A 171 22.22 15.77 1.75
N SER A 172 21.38 15.30 0.83
CA SER A 172 21.08 16.00 -0.42
C SER A 172 19.59 16.26 -0.57
N ASN A 173 19.27 17.32 -1.32
CA ASN A 173 17.90 17.67 -1.74
C ASN A 173 17.54 17.10 -3.13
N ALA A 174 18.48 16.44 -3.80
CA ALA A 174 18.30 15.84 -5.12
C ALA A 174 18.91 14.44 -5.16
N ALA A 175 18.41 13.61 -6.08
CA ALA A 175 19.05 12.35 -6.42
C ALA A 175 20.53 12.61 -6.68
N THR A 176 21.39 11.88 -5.98
CA THR A 176 22.83 12.11 -6.05
C THR A 176 23.47 11.35 -7.19
N ASN A 177 24.69 11.74 -7.53
CA ASN A 177 25.53 10.92 -8.39
C ASN A 177 25.66 9.54 -7.73
N PRO A 178 25.38 8.41 -8.42
CA PRO A 178 25.57 7.07 -7.87
C PRO A 178 26.99 6.79 -7.35
N ASP A 179 27.99 7.58 -7.78
CA ASP A 179 29.37 7.51 -7.28
C ASP A 179 29.60 8.21 -5.93
N ASP A 180 28.64 9.01 -5.44
CA ASP A 180 28.73 9.64 -4.13
C ASP A 180 28.39 8.63 -3.04
N ALA A 181 29.41 7.97 -2.50
CA ALA A 181 29.22 6.88 -1.56
C ALA A 181 28.60 7.28 -0.20
N ASN A 182 28.56 8.58 0.13
CA ASN A 182 28.27 9.07 1.48
C ASN A 182 26.99 9.90 1.59
N THR A 183 26.25 10.11 0.49
CA THR A 183 25.06 10.96 0.57
C THR A 183 23.77 10.19 0.78
N LEU A 184 23.00 10.62 1.77
CA LEU A 184 21.61 10.26 1.99
C LEU A 184 20.67 11.24 1.26
N TRP A 185 19.86 10.72 0.35
CA TRP A 185 18.77 11.44 -0.30
C TRP A 185 17.46 10.71 -0.08
N PHE A 186 16.55 11.35 0.66
CA PHE A 186 15.15 10.97 0.72
C PHE A 186 14.35 12.00 -0.05
N SER A 187 13.70 11.58 -1.13
CA SER A 187 13.02 12.50 -2.02
C SER A 187 11.89 13.24 -1.32
N SER A 188 11.86 14.56 -1.45
CA SER A 188 10.74 15.40 -1.01
C SER A 188 9.48 15.18 -1.84
N ASN A 189 9.62 14.54 -3.00
CA ASN A 189 8.48 14.15 -3.83
C ASN A 189 7.76 12.92 -3.29
N ASN A 190 8.36 12.10 -2.42
CA ASN A 190 7.68 10.94 -1.80
C ASN A 190 6.34 11.35 -1.17
N LEU A 191 5.35 10.46 -1.27
CA LEU A 191 4.00 10.71 -0.77
C LEU A 191 3.88 10.19 0.66
N ILE A 192 3.78 11.08 1.64
CA ILE A 192 3.57 10.71 3.05
C ILE A 192 2.10 10.90 3.40
N VAL A 193 1.39 9.80 3.60
CA VAL A 193 -0.04 9.77 3.92
C VAL A 193 -0.19 9.63 5.43
N SER A 194 -0.25 10.77 6.11
CA SER A 194 -0.46 10.85 7.56
C SER A 194 -1.63 11.77 7.85
N GLY A 195 -2.52 11.35 8.76
CA GLY A 195 -3.64 12.18 9.22
C GLY A 195 -3.21 13.45 9.98
N ASN A 196 -1.92 13.59 10.31
CA ASN A 196 -1.30 14.71 11.04
C ASN A 196 -0.16 15.38 10.24
N ALA A 197 0.17 16.62 10.61
CA ALA A 197 1.18 17.48 9.98
C ALA A 197 2.65 17.00 10.16
N LEU A 198 3.59 17.69 9.48
CA LEU A 198 5.05 17.50 9.32
C LEU A 198 5.91 17.05 10.52
N SER A 199 5.35 16.92 11.73
CA SER A 199 6.02 16.26 12.86
C SER A 199 6.24 14.75 12.63
N THR A 200 5.85 14.21 11.48
CA THR A 200 6.09 12.84 11.02
C THR A 200 7.52 12.59 10.54
N LEU A 201 8.32 13.63 10.31
CA LEU A 201 9.74 13.48 10.00
C LEU A 201 10.52 13.75 11.28
N PHE A 202 11.36 12.80 11.69
CA PHE A 202 12.28 12.97 12.81
C PHE A 202 13.70 12.81 12.28
N ASP A 203 14.48 13.88 12.41
CA ASP A 203 15.90 13.89 12.07
C ASP A 203 16.64 14.46 13.28
N SER A 204 17.25 13.59 14.07
CA SER A 204 18.06 13.99 15.23
C SER A 204 19.47 14.44 14.83
N CYS A 205 19.84 14.27 13.57
CA CYS A 205 21.17 14.54 13.05
C CYS A 205 21.28 15.91 12.37
N GLY A 206 20.13 16.53 12.08
CA GLY A 206 20.02 17.85 11.47
C GLY A 206 20.20 17.79 9.96
N GLY A 207 19.24 18.34 9.20
CA GLY A 207 19.29 18.20 7.74
C GLY A 207 17.93 18.38 7.07
N ALA A 208 17.96 18.42 5.74
CA ALA A 208 16.86 18.84 4.86
C ALA A 208 15.80 17.75 4.57
N LEU A 209 15.78 16.66 5.34
CA LEU A 209 14.72 15.65 5.26
C LEU A 209 13.32 16.24 5.52
N SER A 210 13.25 17.43 6.13
CA SER A 210 12.05 18.19 6.50
C SER A 210 11.19 18.77 5.34
N THR A 211 11.53 18.52 4.07
CA THR A 211 10.79 19.08 2.91
C THR A 211 9.74 18.15 2.28
N ALA A 212 9.55 16.94 2.81
CA ALA A 212 8.63 15.97 2.23
C ALA A 212 7.15 16.38 2.35
N LYS A 213 6.38 16.06 1.30
CA LYS A 213 4.96 16.45 1.20
C LYS A 213 4.07 15.48 1.98
N VAL A 214 3.44 15.99 3.03
CA VAL A 214 2.30 15.32 3.67
C VAL A 214 1.07 15.45 2.77
N ALA A 215 0.42 14.33 2.49
CA ALA A 215 -0.82 14.26 1.73
C ALA A 215 -1.97 13.72 2.59
N THR A 216 -3.16 14.22 2.32
CA THR A 216 -4.40 13.81 2.98
C THR A 216 -5.02 12.54 2.39
N SER A 217 -4.45 12.05 1.28
CA SER A 217 -4.91 10.87 0.55
C SER A 217 -3.72 10.10 0.00
N SER A 218 -3.80 8.77 0.07
CA SER A 218 -2.84 7.87 -0.57
C SER A 218 -2.94 7.85 -2.09
N GLY A 219 -4.09 8.25 -2.64
CA GLY A 219 -4.35 8.14 -4.07
C GLY A 219 -4.43 6.70 -4.60
N LEU A 220 -4.56 5.71 -3.71
CA LEU A 220 -4.77 4.29 -4.02
C LEU A 220 -6.27 3.95 -4.09
N LEU A 221 -6.62 2.84 -4.75
CA LEU A 221 -8.01 2.43 -4.96
C LEU A 221 -8.71 1.98 -3.67
N LEU A 222 -8.05 1.17 -2.84
CA LEU A 222 -8.58 0.77 -1.53
C LEU A 222 -7.42 0.44 -0.57
N LEU A 223 -7.15 1.36 0.35
CA LEU A 223 -6.20 1.14 1.44
C LEU A 223 -6.93 1.24 2.79
N PRO A 224 -7.16 0.13 3.48
CA PRO A 224 -7.69 0.15 4.85
C PRO A 224 -6.76 0.94 5.78
N SER A 225 -7.36 1.74 6.68
CA SER A 225 -6.63 2.61 7.61
C SER A 225 -5.82 1.86 8.67
N ASN A 226 -6.23 0.63 9.00
CA ASN A 226 -5.54 -0.28 9.91
C ASN A 226 -5.26 -1.57 9.15
N LEU A 227 -4.18 -1.60 8.38
CA LEU A 227 -3.79 -2.76 7.60
C LEU A 227 -2.99 -3.73 8.47
N ASP A 228 -3.47 -4.97 8.60
CA ASP A 228 -2.76 -6.06 9.25
C ASP A 228 -3.21 -7.42 8.69
N GLN A 229 -2.68 -8.51 9.25
CA GLN A 229 -3.01 -9.87 8.85
C GLN A 229 -4.51 -10.22 8.88
N SER A 230 -5.34 -9.48 9.63
CA SER A 230 -6.78 -9.69 9.76
C SER A 230 -7.62 -8.94 8.71
N SER A 231 -7.03 -7.93 8.05
CA SER A 231 -7.71 -7.13 7.01
C SER A 231 -8.29 -8.01 5.91
N LYS A 232 -9.47 -7.63 5.41
CA LYS A 232 -10.30 -8.51 4.57
C LYS A 232 -10.12 -8.28 3.08
N PHE A 233 -9.94 -7.03 2.67
CA PHE A 233 -9.82 -6.70 1.26
C PHE A 233 -8.99 -5.42 1.08
N MET A 234 -8.16 -5.38 0.04
CA MET A 234 -7.38 -4.19 -0.31
C MET A 234 -7.05 -4.15 -1.80
N ASP A 235 -6.70 -2.96 -2.29
CA ASP A 235 -6.15 -2.75 -3.61
C ASP A 235 -5.13 -1.61 -3.59
N PHE A 236 -3.86 -2.00 -3.75
CA PHE A 236 -2.71 -1.11 -3.71
C PHE A 236 -2.46 -0.36 -5.01
N ARG A 237 -3.28 -0.60 -6.05
CA ARG A 237 -3.13 0.13 -7.32
C ARG A 237 -3.56 1.58 -7.15
N PRO A 238 -2.94 2.51 -7.90
CA PRO A 238 -3.35 3.90 -7.88
C PRO A 238 -4.76 4.07 -8.46
N GLY A 239 -5.46 5.10 -7.99
CA GLY A 239 -6.75 5.51 -8.54
C GLY A 239 -6.63 6.18 -9.92
N VAL A 240 -7.49 7.18 -10.16
CA VAL A 240 -7.52 7.93 -11.43
C VAL A 240 -6.23 8.68 -11.69
N SER A 241 -6.00 9.08 -12.95
CA SER A 241 -4.75 9.76 -13.38
C SER A 241 -4.46 11.09 -12.69
N THR A 242 -5.45 11.71 -12.03
CA THR A 242 -5.26 12.92 -11.22
C THR A 242 -4.76 12.61 -9.81
N SER A 243 -4.65 11.33 -9.43
CA SER A 243 -4.12 10.87 -8.15
C SER A 243 -2.74 11.48 -7.87
N PRO A 244 -2.43 11.84 -6.60
CA PRO A 244 -1.11 12.33 -6.21
C PRO A 244 0.03 11.36 -6.55
N VAL A 245 -0.28 10.08 -6.73
CA VAL A 245 0.67 9.04 -7.12
C VAL A 245 1.32 9.32 -8.48
N TYR A 246 0.63 10.01 -9.40
CA TYR A 246 1.15 10.32 -10.75
C TYR A 246 1.81 11.70 -10.86
N GLN A 247 1.97 12.44 -9.76
CA GLN A 247 2.48 13.81 -9.76
C GLN A 247 3.92 13.85 -9.27
N ASN A 248 4.77 14.76 -9.79
CA ASN A 248 6.14 15.00 -9.34
C ASN A 248 7.01 13.72 -9.26
N ILE A 249 7.04 12.92 -10.32
CA ILE A 249 7.78 11.65 -10.34
C ILE A 249 9.28 11.93 -10.44
N ASP A 250 10.06 11.32 -9.56
CA ASP A 250 11.52 11.37 -9.60
C ASP A 250 12.05 10.53 -10.76
N ALA A 251 13.10 11.02 -11.43
CA ALA A 251 13.84 10.20 -12.37
C ALA A 251 14.59 9.09 -11.62
N VAL A 252 14.56 7.88 -12.17
CA VAL A 252 15.36 6.75 -11.68
C VAL A 252 16.72 6.71 -12.41
N PRO A 253 17.76 6.11 -11.81
CA PRO A 253 19.05 5.92 -12.48
C PRO A 253 18.93 5.13 -13.80
N ALA A 254 19.54 5.63 -14.87
CA ALA A 254 19.54 5.00 -16.19
C ALA A 254 20.65 3.93 -16.32
N ASP A 255 20.58 2.89 -15.50
CA ASP A 255 21.65 1.89 -15.32
C ASP A 255 21.27 0.45 -15.74
N GLY A 256 20.10 0.29 -16.34
CA GLY A 256 19.56 -0.99 -16.81
C GLY A 256 18.92 -1.86 -15.72
N PHE A 257 18.95 -1.47 -14.45
CA PHE A 257 18.21 -2.14 -13.38
C PHE A 257 16.83 -1.51 -13.17
N PHE A 258 16.77 -0.18 -13.03
CA PHE A 258 15.52 0.54 -12.79
C PHE A 258 14.75 0.78 -14.08
N ASP A 259 13.47 0.43 -14.09
CA ASP A 259 12.55 0.83 -15.15
C ASP A 259 12.15 2.29 -14.96
N THR A 260 12.07 3.03 -16.07
CA THR A 260 11.47 4.36 -16.04
C THR A 260 9.96 4.25 -15.87
N VAL A 261 9.41 5.01 -14.93
CA VAL A 261 7.99 4.97 -14.55
C VAL A 261 7.38 6.37 -14.50
N THR A 262 6.05 6.43 -14.44
CA THR A 262 5.28 7.67 -14.30
C THR A 262 4.44 7.69 -13.02
N PHE A 263 4.80 6.90 -12.01
CA PHE A 263 4.03 6.73 -10.78
C PHE A 263 4.95 6.54 -9.56
N LYS A 264 4.39 6.81 -8.38
CA LYS A 264 4.94 6.46 -7.06
C LYS A 264 4.32 5.17 -6.54
N GLY A 265 4.95 4.55 -5.55
CA GLY A 265 4.46 3.29 -5.03
C GLY A 265 4.95 2.12 -5.85
N ALA A 266 4.52 0.92 -5.48
CA ALA A 266 5.04 -0.33 -6.00
C ALA A 266 4.42 -0.80 -7.31
N MET A 267 3.31 -0.21 -7.74
CA MET A 267 2.53 -0.66 -8.89
C MET A 267 1.69 0.46 -9.52
N ASP A 268 1.31 0.26 -10.78
CA ASP A 268 0.37 1.11 -11.53
C ASP A 268 -0.97 0.35 -11.72
N LYS A 269 -1.45 0.19 -12.96
CA LYS A 269 -2.74 -0.43 -13.27
C LYS A 269 -2.78 -1.95 -13.08
N THR A 270 -1.61 -2.59 -13.11
CA THR A 270 -1.45 -4.03 -12.91
C THR A 270 -0.98 -4.29 -11.50
N ASN A 271 -1.74 -5.11 -10.76
CA ASN A 271 -1.30 -5.57 -9.46
C ASN A 271 -0.43 -6.82 -9.65
N TRP A 272 0.89 -6.64 -9.66
CA TRP A 272 1.84 -7.74 -9.87
C TRP A 272 1.82 -8.80 -8.75
N MET A 273 1.18 -8.52 -7.61
CA MET A 273 0.97 -9.51 -6.54
C MET A 273 -0.24 -10.42 -6.80
N ALA A 274 -1.12 -10.05 -7.74
CA ALA A 274 -2.32 -10.84 -8.04
C ALA A 274 -1.95 -12.20 -8.65
N GLY A 275 -2.69 -13.24 -8.29
CA GLY A 275 -2.51 -14.60 -8.78
C GLY A 275 -1.43 -15.42 -8.08
N TRP A 276 -0.56 -14.81 -7.27
CA TRP A 276 0.50 -15.56 -6.59
C TRP A 276 0.90 -15.05 -5.20
N SER A 277 0.50 -13.88 -4.72
CA SER A 277 0.76 -13.49 -3.32
C SER A 277 -0.11 -14.27 -2.33
N ILE A 278 0.29 -14.29 -1.06
CA ILE A 278 -0.53 -14.78 0.06
C ILE A 278 -1.86 -14.02 0.18
N LEU A 279 -1.85 -12.72 -0.12
CA LEU A 279 -3.08 -11.92 -0.16
C LEU A 279 -4.00 -12.38 -1.30
N SER A 280 -3.42 -12.73 -2.46
CA SER A 280 -4.20 -13.29 -3.58
C SER A 280 -4.76 -14.67 -3.26
N GLU A 281 -4.00 -15.55 -2.59
CA GLU A 281 -4.48 -16.88 -2.19
C GLU A 281 -5.59 -16.80 -1.13
N ALA A 282 -5.51 -15.81 -0.26
CA ALA A 282 -6.54 -15.53 0.75
C ALA A 282 -7.76 -14.77 0.19
N GLY A 283 -7.80 -14.45 -1.10
CA GLY A 283 -8.91 -13.70 -1.71
C GLY A 283 -9.04 -12.26 -1.22
N LYS A 284 -7.93 -11.67 -0.75
CA LYS A 284 -7.88 -10.30 -0.20
C LYS A 284 -7.52 -9.24 -1.23
N LEU A 285 -7.14 -9.66 -2.44
CA LEU A 285 -6.89 -8.78 -3.58
C LEU A 285 -7.98 -8.96 -4.63
N PRO A 286 -8.32 -7.91 -5.39
CA PRO A 286 -9.14 -8.07 -6.58
C PRO A 286 -8.40 -8.86 -7.66
N ALA A 287 -9.16 -9.37 -8.62
CA ALA A 287 -8.65 -9.77 -9.92
C ALA A 287 -7.91 -8.59 -10.58
N ASP A 288 -7.01 -8.90 -11.52
CA ASP A 288 -6.28 -7.88 -12.28
C ASP A 288 -7.18 -7.18 -13.31
N ILE A 289 -8.13 -6.38 -12.82
CA ILE A 289 -9.16 -5.65 -13.57
C ILE A 289 -8.91 -4.17 -13.37
N THR A 290 -8.71 -3.43 -14.45
CA THR A 290 -8.58 -1.96 -14.42
C THR A 290 -9.92 -1.32 -14.78
N GLY A 291 -10.28 -0.23 -14.10
CA GLY A 291 -11.51 0.50 -14.39
C GLY A 291 -11.58 1.85 -13.66
N GLU A 292 -12.64 2.60 -13.94
CA GLU A 292 -12.96 3.83 -13.22
C GLU A 292 -13.51 3.49 -11.84
N SER A 293 -12.92 4.06 -10.78
CA SER A 293 -13.45 3.92 -9.42
C SER A 293 -14.82 4.59 -9.30
N LEU A 294 -15.75 3.87 -8.69
CA LEU A 294 -17.09 4.32 -8.34
C LEU A 294 -17.25 4.20 -6.82
N SER A 295 -17.30 5.34 -6.13
CA SER A 295 -17.49 5.41 -4.67
C SER A 295 -18.06 6.78 -4.28
N GLY A 296 -18.56 6.89 -3.05
CA GLY A 296 -19.02 8.15 -2.49
C GLY A 296 -20.40 8.57 -3.00
N THR A 297 -20.61 9.86 -3.22
CA THR A 297 -21.95 10.43 -3.45
C THR A 297 -22.11 11.00 -4.85
N ILE A 298 -23.22 10.66 -5.51
CA ILE A 298 -23.65 11.17 -6.80
C ILE A 298 -24.79 12.17 -6.56
N THR A 299 -24.46 13.47 -6.61
CA THR A 299 -25.41 14.58 -6.43
C THR A 299 -25.93 15.17 -7.74
N ALA A 300 -25.24 14.90 -8.86
CA ALA A 300 -25.64 15.27 -10.20
C ALA A 300 -25.81 14.01 -11.06
N SER A 301 -26.78 14.02 -11.98
CA SER A 301 -27.04 12.88 -12.86
C SER A 301 -25.79 12.45 -13.62
N LYS A 302 -25.51 11.14 -13.61
CA LYS A 302 -24.32 10.52 -14.21
C LYS A 302 -24.76 9.36 -15.12
N THR A 303 -24.05 9.17 -16.23
CA THR A 303 -24.21 7.99 -17.09
C THR A 303 -22.98 7.10 -16.97
N LEU A 304 -23.19 5.79 -16.76
CA LEU A 304 -22.17 4.76 -16.83
C LEU A 304 -22.22 4.12 -18.23
N SER A 305 -21.11 4.23 -18.96
CA SER A 305 -20.97 3.78 -20.36
C SER A 305 -20.69 2.28 -20.42
N ALA A 306 -21.25 1.60 -21.42
CA ALA A 306 -20.93 0.19 -21.67
C ALA A 306 -19.48 -0.03 -22.18
N SER A 307 -18.79 1.03 -22.60
CA SER A 307 -17.38 0.98 -23.01
C SER A 307 -16.39 1.09 -21.84
N THR A 308 -16.88 1.30 -20.63
CA THR A 308 -16.06 1.56 -19.45
C THR A 308 -16.27 0.45 -18.43
N THR A 309 -15.17 -0.11 -17.94
CA THR A 309 -15.19 -0.96 -16.75
C THR A 309 -15.22 -0.09 -15.52
N TYR A 310 -16.14 -0.38 -14.60
CA TYR A 310 -16.26 0.35 -13.33
C TYR A 310 -15.88 -0.54 -12.16
N LEU A 311 -15.13 0.03 -11.21
CA LEU A 311 -14.73 -0.62 -9.96
C LEU A 311 -15.48 0.06 -8.82
N MET A 312 -16.52 -0.58 -8.28
CA MET A 312 -17.24 -0.07 -7.12
C MET A 312 -16.42 -0.37 -5.85
N THR A 313 -15.60 0.59 -5.45
CA THR A 313 -14.61 0.45 -4.36
C THR A 313 -15.16 0.79 -2.97
N GLY A 314 -16.43 1.20 -2.89
CA GLY A 314 -17.13 1.53 -1.65
C GLY A 314 -18.62 1.70 -1.89
N GLN A 315 -19.35 2.19 -0.89
CA GLN A 315 -20.76 2.53 -1.05
C GLN A 315 -20.92 3.75 -1.97
N VAL A 316 -21.92 3.69 -2.85
CA VAL A 316 -22.23 4.70 -3.86
C VAL A 316 -23.65 5.19 -3.63
N PHE A 317 -23.81 6.44 -3.20
CA PHE A 317 -25.11 7.02 -2.88
C PHE A 317 -25.59 7.96 -3.98
N VAL A 318 -26.65 7.59 -4.69
CA VAL A 318 -27.33 8.49 -5.63
C VAL A 318 -28.36 9.30 -4.86
N LYS A 319 -28.13 10.61 -4.73
CA LYS A 319 -28.93 11.50 -3.89
C LYS A 319 -30.19 11.99 -4.61
N SER A 320 -31.15 12.44 -3.81
CA SER A 320 -32.42 13.02 -4.30
C SER A 320 -32.21 14.04 -5.42
N GLY A 321 -32.98 13.94 -6.50
CA GLY A 321 -32.88 14.79 -7.68
C GLY A 321 -31.85 14.33 -8.73
N ALA A 322 -30.90 13.45 -8.38
CA ALA A 322 -29.97 12.86 -9.33
C ALA A 322 -30.55 11.60 -10.00
N THR A 323 -30.10 11.33 -11.22
CA THR A 323 -30.38 10.09 -11.96
C THR A 323 -29.08 9.41 -12.34
N LEU A 324 -28.90 8.15 -11.92
CA LEU A 324 -27.84 7.29 -12.43
C LEU A 324 -28.36 6.48 -13.62
N THR A 325 -27.84 6.75 -14.81
CA THR A 325 -28.14 5.97 -16.02
C THR A 325 -27.04 4.95 -16.24
N ILE A 326 -27.39 3.70 -16.54
CA ILE A 326 -26.43 2.63 -16.82
C ILE A 326 -26.76 2.05 -18.19
N GLU A 327 -25.83 2.14 -19.12
CA GLU A 327 -26.02 1.64 -20.48
C GLU A 327 -26.07 0.10 -20.52
N ALA A 328 -26.87 -0.45 -21.44
CA ALA A 328 -26.96 -1.90 -21.65
C ALA A 328 -25.59 -2.50 -22.01
N GLY A 329 -25.17 -3.55 -21.31
CA GLY A 329 -23.86 -4.19 -21.49
C GLY A 329 -22.77 -3.71 -20.52
N THR A 330 -23.05 -2.69 -19.70
CA THR A 330 -22.11 -2.22 -18.68
C THR A 330 -21.84 -3.30 -17.64
N THR A 331 -20.57 -3.50 -17.29
CA THR A 331 -20.14 -4.35 -16.18
C THR A 331 -19.53 -3.51 -15.07
N ILE A 332 -20.04 -3.69 -13.85
CA ILE A 332 -19.57 -3.02 -12.64
C ILE A 332 -19.04 -4.11 -11.70
N TYR A 333 -17.75 -4.04 -11.38
CA TYR A 333 -17.07 -4.94 -10.47
C TYR A 333 -17.03 -4.33 -9.08
N ALA A 334 -17.65 -4.97 -8.10
CA ALA A 334 -17.72 -4.53 -6.73
C ALA A 334 -16.63 -5.17 -5.88
N TYR A 335 -15.99 -4.37 -5.04
CA TYR A 335 -14.96 -4.86 -4.11
C TYR A 335 -15.60 -5.62 -2.95
N GLY A 336 -14.79 -6.45 -2.30
CA GLY A 336 -15.17 -7.05 -1.02
C GLY A 336 -15.27 -6.00 0.09
N ASP A 337 -15.98 -6.33 1.16
CA ASP A 337 -15.91 -5.57 2.41
C ASP A 337 -14.46 -5.59 2.90
N ASP A 338 -13.92 -4.40 3.18
CA ASP A 338 -12.54 -4.22 3.67
C ASP A 338 -12.39 -4.61 5.15
N GLY A 339 -13.52 -4.88 5.82
CA GLY A 339 -13.61 -5.24 7.23
C GLY A 339 -14.10 -4.10 8.12
N ASN A 340 -14.35 -2.91 7.56
CA ASN A 340 -14.85 -1.74 8.30
C ASN A 340 -16.38 -1.67 8.37
N GLY A 341 -17.08 -2.72 7.91
CA GLY A 341 -18.53 -2.85 8.04
C GLY A 341 -19.33 -2.05 7.00
N ALA A 342 -18.67 -1.59 5.94
CA ALA A 342 -19.30 -0.86 4.84
C ALA A 342 -19.06 -1.61 3.52
N ALA A 343 -19.77 -2.73 3.34
CA ALA A 343 -19.71 -3.49 2.09
C ALA A 343 -20.04 -2.59 0.89
N PRO A 344 -19.23 -2.59 -0.19
CA PRO A 344 -19.52 -1.82 -1.39
C PRO A 344 -20.91 -2.13 -1.95
N ALA A 345 -21.74 -1.11 -2.06
CA ALA A 345 -23.14 -1.21 -2.48
C ALA A 345 -23.55 0.01 -3.30
N LEU A 346 -24.48 -0.17 -4.24
CA LEU A 346 -25.11 0.93 -4.95
C LEU A 346 -26.43 1.27 -4.26
N VAL A 347 -26.55 2.49 -3.74
CA VAL A 347 -27.71 2.97 -2.98
C VAL A 347 -28.41 4.07 -3.77
N ILE A 348 -29.66 3.84 -4.16
CA ILE A 348 -30.53 4.83 -4.79
C ILE A 348 -31.48 5.36 -3.73
N GLU A 349 -31.23 6.58 -3.25
CA GLU A 349 -32.02 7.18 -2.17
C GLU A 349 -33.39 7.68 -2.63
N GLN A 350 -34.27 7.95 -1.67
CA GLN A 350 -35.57 8.53 -1.96
C GLN A 350 -35.46 9.82 -2.78
N GLY A 351 -36.21 9.87 -3.88
CA GLY A 351 -36.18 11.01 -4.81
C GLY A 351 -35.05 10.97 -5.84
N ALA A 352 -34.12 10.02 -5.74
CA ALA A 352 -33.17 9.69 -6.79
C ALA A 352 -33.78 8.70 -7.79
N LYS A 353 -33.08 8.46 -8.90
CA LYS A 353 -33.48 7.48 -9.92
C LYS A 353 -32.30 6.64 -10.39
N ILE A 354 -32.62 5.40 -10.76
CA ILE A 354 -31.75 4.52 -11.55
C ILE A 354 -32.43 4.19 -12.88
N MET A 355 -31.71 4.36 -13.98
CA MET A 355 -32.14 4.04 -15.34
C MET A 355 -31.20 2.97 -15.91
N ALA A 356 -31.48 1.70 -15.63
CA ALA A 356 -30.63 0.55 -15.99
C ALA A 356 -31.39 -0.45 -16.88
N ALA A 357 -31.63 -0.06 -18.14
CA ALA A 357 -32.39 -0.86 -19.10
C ALA A 357 -31.48 -1.78 -19.94
N GLY A 358 -30.98 -2.86 -19.33
CA GLY A 358 -30.25 -3.92 -20.04
C GLY A 358 -31.14 -4.69 -21.02
N THR A 359 -30.52 -5.45 -21.93
CA THR A 359 -31.24 -6.37 -22.84
C THR A 359 -30.73 -7.80 -22.67
N ALA A 360 -31.47 -8.81 -23.13
CA ALA A 360 -31.01 -10.20 -23.08
C ALA A 360 -29.65 -10.41 -23.78
N SER A 361 -29.37 -9.67 -24.87
CA SER A 361 -28.09 -9.69 -25.58
C SER A 361 -26.99 -8.84 -24.96
N LYS A 362 -27.37 -7.87 -24.11
CA LYS A 362 -26.45 -6.92 -23.45
C LYS A 362 -26.96 -6.67 -22.02
N PRO A 363 -26.89 -7.67 -21.13
CA PRO A 363 -27.30 -7.49 -19.75
C PRO A 363 -26.39 -6.45 -19.09
N ILE A 364 -26.93 -5.75 -18.10
CA ILE A 364 -26.11 -4.96 -17.17
C ILE A 364 -25.69 -5.93 -16.07
N THR A 365 -24.40 -5.98 -15.78
CA THR A 365 -23.84 -6.95 -14.83
C THR A 365 -23.20 -6.21 -13.66
N PHE A 366 -23.72 -6.45 -12.46
CA PHE A 366 -23.01 -6.17 -11.22
C PHE A 366 -22.41 -7.48 -10.72
N THR A 367 -21.11 -7.51 -10.46
CA THR A 367 -20.41 -8.73 -10.07
C THR A 367 -19.27 -8.42 -9.10
N SER A 368 -18.69 -9.45 -8.49
CA SER A 368 -17.52 -9.29 -7.62
C SER A 368 -16.25 -9.01 -8.43
N ALA A 369 -15.37 -8.18 -7.87
CA ALA A 369 -14.01 -7.98 -8.33
C ALA A 369 -13.05 -9.12 -7.91
N LEU A 370 -13.50 -10.13 -7.17
CA LEU A 370 -12.67 -11.28 -6.78
C LEU A 370 -12.16 -12.05 -8.01
N PRO A 371 -10.94 -12.62 -7.93
CA PRO A 371 -10.41 -13.48 -8.99
C PRO A 371 -11.26 -14.73 -9.17
N ALA A 372 -11.28 -15.27 -10.39
CA ALA A 372 -12.07 -16.44 -10.74
C ALA A 372 -11.76 -17.67 -9.86
N SER A 373 -10.53 -17.78 -9.33
CA SER A 373 -10.13 -18.84 -8.39
C SER A 373 -10.83 -18.78 -7.03
N GLN A 374 -11.42 -17.63 -6.69
CA GLN A 374 -12.15 -17.39 -5.43
C GLN A 374 -13.68 -17.37 -5.65
N LEU A 375 -14.14 -17.66 -6.87
CA LEU A 375 -15.55 -17.70 -7.25
C LEU A 375 -15.99 -19.14 -7.63
N PRO A 376 -17.27 -19.50 -7.42
CA PRO A 376 -18.36 -18.69 -6.87
C PRO A 376 -18.33 -18.57 -5.34
N VAL A 377 -18.71 -17.40 -4.82
CA VAL A 377 -18.92 -17.16 -3.38
C VAL A 377 -20.13 -16.25 -3.19
N SER A 378 -20.89 -16.48 -2.12
CA SER A 378 -22.00 -15.60 -1.70
C SER A 378 -21.48 -14.46 -0.83
N GLY A 379 -22.13 -13.29 -0.90
CA GLY A 379 -21.79 -12.16 -0.02
C GLY A 379 -20.49 -11.44 -0.38
N ALA A 380 -20.05 -11.50 -1.65
CA ALA A 380 -18.82 -10.86 -2.10
C ALA A 380 -18.87 -9.32 -2.18
N TRP A 381 -20.06 -8.72 -2.05
CA TRP A 381 -20.31 -7.27 -2.03
C TRP A 381 -21.74 -6.99 -1.52
N GLY A 382 -22.08 -5.73 -1.23
CA GLY A 382 -23.30 -5.32 -0.51
C GLY A 382 -24.61 -5.26 -1.32
N GLY A 383 -24.55 -5.34 -2.65
CA GLY A 383 -25.73 -5.37 -3.50
C GLY A 383 -26.21 -4.00 -4.01
N VAL A 384 -27.41 -3.99 -4.59
CA VAL A 384 -28.10 -2.78 -5.07
C VAL A 384 -29.32 -2.52 -4.18
N ILE A 385 -29.39 -1.32 -3.61
CA ILE A 385 -30.43 -0.88 -2.69
C ILE A 385 -31.21 0.24 -3.37
N VAL A 386 -32.54 0.11 -3.43
CA VAL A 386 -33.44 1.13 -4.01
C VAL A 386 -34.49 1.52 -2.99
N LEU A 387 -34.48 2.79 -2.57
CA LEU A 387 -35.25 3.27 -1.44
C LEU A 387 -36.47 4.07 -1.94
N GLY A 388 -37.66 3.51 -1.70
CA GLY A 388 -38.94 4.09 -2.13
C GLY A 388 -39.67 4.85 -1.02
N LYS A 389 -40.72 5.58 -1.41
CA LYS A 389 -41.63 6.34 -0.52
C LYS A 389 -42.99 5.63 -0.33
N ALA A 390 -43.04 4.32 -0.50
CA ALA A 390 -44.27 3.58 -0.26
C ALA A 390 -44.48 3.42 1.26
N THR A 391 -45.72 3.46 1.71
CA THR A 391 -46.04 3.27 3.13
C THR A 391 -45.60 1.90 3.64
N ILE A 392 -45.05 1.86 4.85
CA ILE A 392 -44.54 0.65 5.51
C ILE A 392 -45.27 0.39 6.83
N ALA A 393 -45.16 -0.82 7.36
CA ALA A 393 -45.66 -1.14 8.70
C ALA A 393 -44.73 -0.56 9.78
N GLY A 394 -45.28 -0.21 10.95
CA GLY A 394 -44.49 0.19 12.12
C GLY A 394 -44.10 1.68 12.20
N GLY A 395 -44.40 2.48 11.19
CA GLY A 395 -44.13 3.93 11.21
C GLY A 395 -44.18 4.57 9.81
N PRO A 396 -43.96 5.90 9.72
CA PRO A 396 -43.93 6.60 8.44
C PRO A 396 -42.66 6.28 7.62
N THR A 397 -41.52 6.12 8.28
CA THR A 397 -40.22 5.85 7.66
C THR A 397 -39.39 4.92 8.53
N ASP A 398 -38.40 4.27 7.92
CA ASP A 398 -37.41 3.43 8.58
C ASP A 398 -36.06 3.55 7.83
N SER A 399 -34.99 2.92 8.34
CA SER A 399 -33.64 2.97 7.76
C SER A 399 -33.15 1.57 7.37
N ILE A 400 -32.53 1.45 6.20
CA ILE A 400 -31.95 0.18 5.76
C ILE A 400 -30.68 -0.14 6.57
N GLU A 401 -30.51 -1.40 6.95
CA GLU A 401 -29.35 -1.87 7.69
C GLU A 401 -28.05 -1.81 6.86
N GLY A 402 -26.91 -1.66 7.54
CA GLY A 402 -25.58 -1.67 6.91
C GLY A 402 -25.20 -0.38 6.17
N LEU A 403 -26.01 0.67 6.24
CA LEU A 403 -25.68 2.01 5.74
C LEU A 403 -25.36 3.00 6.88
N PRO A 404 -24.60 4.07 6.61
CA PRO A 404 -24.30 5.10 7.59
C PRO A 404 -25.56 5.76 8.16
N GLU A 405 -25.48 6.23 9.41
CA GLU A 405 -26.58 6.98 10.04
C GLU A 405 -26.93 8.23 9.22
N GLY A 406 -28.24 8.42 8.96
CA GLY A 406 -28.75 9.53 8.17
C GLY A 406 -28.84 9.27 6.67
N ASP A 407 -28.20 8.21 6.17
CA ASP A 407 -28.43 7.66 4.85
C ASP A 407 -29.43 6.48 4.95
N GLY A 408 -29.95 6.00 3.82
CA GLY A 408 -30.70 4.75 3.82
C GLY A 408 -32.19 4.81 4.19
N THR A 409 -32.75 6.00 4.38
CA THR A 409 -34.18 6.17 4.70
C THR A 409 -35.10 5.63 3.61
N TYR A 410 -36.11 4.84 4.00
CA TYR A 410 -37.23 4.41 3.15
C TYR A 410 -38.57 4.57 3.88
N GLY A 411 -39.69 4.43 3.16
CA GLY A 411 -41.03 4.67 3.70
C GLY A 411 -41.56 6.09 3.43
N GLY A 412 -42.87 6.29 3.46
CA GLY A 412 -43.47 7.62 3.25
C GLY A 412 -44.97 7.62 3.12
#